data_AF-A0A4R6YS76-F1
#
_entry.id   AF-A0A4R6YS76-F1
#
_cell.length_a   1.000
_cell.length_b   1.000
_cell.length_c   1.000
_cell.angle_alpha   90.00
_cell.angle_beta   90.00
_cell.angle_gamma   90.00
#
_symmetry.space_group_name_H-M   'P 1'
#
loop_
_entity.id
_entity.type
_entity.pdbx_description
1 polymer ?
#
loop_
_entity_poly.entity_id
_entity_poly.type
_entity_poly.pdbx_seq_one_letter_code
_entity_poly.pdbx_strand_id
1 'polypeptide(L)'
;MKSIGSFHPLPCETGDDAGVLFAFAVDTPAQRRALHQEALARLSAANALSDALTTVRVEAHDDRSHVPLLEAIAILSRDARGLLVAMGEVG
;
A
#
# COMPACT_ATOMS: atom_id res chain seq x y z
N MET A 1 -0.62 -22.46 -22.31
CA MET A 1 -0.04 -21.15 -22.67
C MET A 1 0.82 -20.68 -21.51
N LYS A 2 2.11 -20.35 -21.74
CA LYS A 2 2.93 -19.70 -20.71
C LYS A 2 2.46 -18.26 -20.61
N SER A 3 1.85 -17.91 -19.49
CA SER A 3 1.44 -16.55 -19.22
C SER A 3 2.70 -15.72 -18.94
N ILE A 4 3.01 -14.79 -19.84
CA ILE A 4 4.15 -13.89 -19.69
C ILE A 4 3.74 -12.85 -18.64
N GLY A 5 4.42 -12.83 -17.50
CA GLY A 5 4.22 -11.82 -16.45
C GLY A 5 5.23 -10.70 -16.58
N SER A 6 4.84 -9.49 -16.20
CA SER A 6 5.67 -8.28 -16.20
C SER A 6 5.71 -7.66 -14.81
N PHE A 7 6.83 -7.00 -14.50
CA PHE A 7 6.97 -6.18 -13.30
C PHE A 7 6.64 -4.74 -13.64
N HIS A 8 5.68 -4.17 -12.92
CA HIS A 8 5.29 -2.78 -13.07
C HIS A 8 5.76 -1.98 -11.85
N PRO A 9 6.57 -0.94 -12.04
CA PRO A 9 6.94 -0.06 -10.95
C PRO A 9 5.70 0.70 -10.50
N LEU A 10 5.43 0.70 -9.20
CA LEU A 10 4.34 1.50 -8.65
C LEU A 10 4.81 2.96 -8.52
N PRO A 11 4.05 3.95 -9.03
CA PRO A 11 4.45 5.34 -8.97
C PRO A 11 4.59 5.79 -7.51
N CYS A 12 5.78 6.26 -7.16
CA CYS A 12 6.15 6.74 -5.84
C CYS A 12 6.35 8.25 -5.91
N GLU A 13 5.55 9.03 -5.17
CA GLU A 13 5.64 10.50 -5.16
C GLU A 13 6.48 11.05 -4.00
N THR A 14 7.17 10.18 -3.25
CA THR A 14 8.05 10.57 -2.15
C THR A 14 9.52 10.50 -2.59
N GLY A 15 10.28 11.58 -2.34
CA GLY A 15 11.61 11.85 -2.91
C GLY A 15 12.69 10.79 -2.67
N ASP A 16 13.78 10.94 -3.46
CA ASP A 16 15.06 10.22 -3.66
C ASP A 16 15.41 8.88 -2.98
N ASP A 17 14.75 8.47 -1.90
CA ASP A 17 15.05 7.24 -1.14
C ASP A 17 13.80 6.37 -0.86
N ALA A 18 12.67 6.69 -1.51
CA ALA A 18 11.43 5.96 -1.28
C ALA A 18 11.44 4.62 -2.03
N GLY A 19 11.58 3.52 -1.28
CA GLY A 19 11.62 2.16 -1.79
C GLY A 19 10.63 1.90 -2.94
N VAL A 20 11.16 1.42 -4.07
CA VAL A 20 10.39 1.15 -5.28
C VAL A 20 9.61 -0.15 -5.08
N LEU A 21 8.29 -0.05 -5.03
CA LEU A 21 7.41 -1.21 -5.04
C LEU A 21 7.22 -1.69 -6.47
N PHE A 22 7.30 -3.01 -6.63
CA PHE A 22 7.04 -3.67 -7.89
C PHE A 22 5.83 -4.58 -7.72
N ALA A 23 4.82 -4.40 -8.59
CA ALA A 23 3.76 -5.38 -8.73
C ALA A 23 4.15 -6.35 -9.84
N PHE A 24 4.27 -7.64 -9.50
CA PHE A 24 4.27 -8.68 -10.53
C PHE A 24 2.82 -8.88 -10.96
N ALA A 25 2.53 -8.62 -12.23
CA ALA A 25 1.22 -8.85 -12.83
C ALA A 25 1.36 -9.86 -13.96
N VAL A 26 0.65 -10.97 -13.83
CA VAL A 26 0.23 -11.79 -14.96
C VAL A 26 -1.20 -11.37 -15.25
N ASP A 27 -1.53 -11.11 -16.51
CA ASP A 27 -2.89 -10.75 -16.91
C ASP A 27 -3.83 -11.96 -16.80
N THR A 28 -4.24 -12.27 -15.57
CA THR A 28 -5.21 -13.31 -15.25
C THR A 28 -6.29 -12.76 -14.32
N PRO A 29 -7.54 -13.23 -14.44
CA PRO A 29 -8.61 -12.83 -13.53
C PRO A 29 -8.31 -13.16 -12.06
N ALA A 30 -7.57 -14.24 -11.80
CA ALA A 30 -7.19 -14.64 -10.45
C ALA A 30 -6.21 -13.64 -9.82
N GLN A 31 -5.22 -13.18 -10.59
CA GLN A 31 -4.23 -12.22 -10.09
C GLN A 31 -4.80 -10.81 -9.95
N ARG A 32 -5.67 -10.37 -10.85
CA ARG A 32 -6.39 -9.09 -10.68
C ARG A 32 -7.21 -9.08 -9.39
N ARG A 33 -7.89 -10.19 -9.06
CA ARG A 33 -8.59 -10.33 -7.77
C ARG A 33 -7.64 -10.31 -6.58
N ALA A 34 -6.50 -10.98 -6.66
CA ALA A 34 -5.50 -10.98 -5.61
C ALA A 34 -4.94 -9.57 -5.36
N LEU A 35 -4.57 -8.83 -6.42
CA LEU A 35 -4.11 -7.44 -6.33
C LEU A 35 -5.18 -6.52 -5.71
N HIS A 36 -6.44 -6.70 -6.08
CA HIS A 36 -7.56 -5.94 -5.51
C HIS A 36 -7.75 -6.23 -4.01
N GLN A 37 -7.72 -7.50 -3.61
CA GLN A 37 -7.81 -7.89 -2.20
C GLN A 37 -6.65 -7.32 -1.37
N GLU A 38 -5.45 -7.34 -1.95
CA GLU A 38 -4.24 -6.85 -1.33
C GLU A 38 -4.23 -5.32 -1.16
N ALA A 39 -4.83 -4.59 -2.12
CA ALA A 39 -5.08 -3.15 -2.01
C ALA A 39 -6.10 -2.84 -0.89
N LEU A 40 -7.19 -3.60 -0.81
CA LEU A 40 -8.20 -3.45 0.26
C LEU A 40 -7.62 -3.75 1.65
N ALA A 41 -6.77 -4.77 1.77
CA ALA A 41 -6.12 -5.12 3.02
C ALA A 41 -5.24 -3.96 3.54
N ARG A 42 -4.47 -3.31 2.65
CA ARG A 42 -3.66 -2.14 3.00
C ARG A 42 -4.50 -0.94 3.43
N LEU A 43 -5.60 -0.65 2.74
CA LEU A 43 -6.53 0.41 3.13
C LEU A 43 -7.17 0.13 4.49
N SER A 44 -7.60 -1.12 4.73
CA SER A 44 -8.15 -1.53 6.01
C SER A 44 -7.14 -1.36 7.15
N ALA A 45 -5.87 -1.70 6.93
CA ALA A 45 -4.81 -1.52 7.91
C ALA A 45 -4.51 -0.03 8.18
N ALA A 46 -4.46 0.80 7.14
CA ALA A 46 -4.29 2.25 7.28
C ALA A 46 -5.44 2.88 8.08
N ASN A 47 -6.68 2.48 7.81
CA ASN A 47 -7.85 2.94 8.57
C ASN A 47 -7.80 2.50 10.03
N ALA A 48 -7.47 1.23 10.29
CA ALA A 48 -7.34 0.74 11.67
C ALA A 48 -6.25 1.49 12.46
N LEU A 49 -5.13 1.85 11.83
CA LEU A 49 -4.09 2.68 12.45
C LEU A 49 -4.55 4.12 12.68
N SER A 50 -5.29 4.71 11.74
CA SER A 50 -5.89 6.04 11.88
C SER A 50 -6.92 6.07 13.02
N ASP A 51 -7.76 5.04 13.11
CA ASP A 51 -8.73 4.86 14.19
C ASP A 51 -8.01 4.68 15.53
N ALA A 52 -6.93 3.90 15.57
CA ALA A 52 -6.11 3.75 16.78
C ALA A 52 -5.51 5.08 17.24
N LEU A 53 -5.06 5.95 16.34
CA LEU A 53 -4.55 7.29 16.68
C LEU A 53 -5.63 8.23 17.27
N THR A 54 -6.88 8.07 16.83
CA THR A 54 -7.98 8.97 17.21
C THR A 54 -8.77 8.47 18.42
N THR A 55 -8.87 7.15 18.61
CA THR A 55 -9.69 6.52 19.65
C THR A 55 -8.89 6.13 20.89
N VAL A 56 -7.68 5.62 20.69
CA VAL A 56 -6.75 5.38 21.78
C VAL A 56 -6.01 6.70 21.93
N ARG A 57 -6.12 7.34 23.11
CA ARG A 57 -5.04 8.23 23.55
C ARG A 57 -3.83 7.31 23.66
N VAL A 58 -3.14 7.09 22.53
CA VAL A 58 -1.80 6.51 22.53
C VAL A 58 -1.00 7.60 23.20
N GLU A 59 -1.06 7.65 24.53
CA GLU A 59 -0.22 8.54 25.30
C GLU A 59 1.17 8.07 24.96
N ALA A 60 1.84 8.85 24.12
CA ALA A 60 3.23 8.67 23.82
C ALA A 60 3.90 8.59 25.19
N HIS A 61 4.49 7.43 25.50
CA HIS A 61 5.02 7.17 26.84
C HIS A 61 6.21 8.09 27.19
N ASP A 62 6.61 8.91 26.21
CA ASP A 62 7.62 9.96 26.22
C ASP A 62 7.31 10.90 25.03
N ASP A 63 8.08 11.98 24.79
CA ASP A 63 8.01 12.88 23.60
C ASP A 63 8.16 12.16 22.22
N ARG A 64 8.15 10.82 22.21
CA ARG A 64 8.17 9.95 21.03
C ARG A 64 6.82 9.99 20.31
N SER A 65 6.77 11.02 19.47
CA SER A 65 5.80 11.31 18.42
C SER A 65 5.10 10.10 17.79
N HIS A 66 3.83 10.29 17.42
CA HIS A 66 3.07 9.38 16.56
C HIS A 66 3.67 9.21 15.13
N VAL A 67 4.87 9.76 14.87
CA VAL A 67 5.55 9.74 13.57
C VAL A 67 5.63 8.32 12.97
N PRO A 68 6.03 7.26 13.70
CA PRO A 68 6.08 5.93 13.11
C PRO A 68 4.70 5.40 12.68
N LEU A 69 3.63 5.76 13.41
CA LEU A 69 2.26 5.41 13.00
C LEU A 69 1.82 6.21 11.77
N LEU A 70 2.14 7.51 11.72
CA LEU A 70 1.85 8.36 10.57
C LEU A 70 2.60 7.90 9.32
N GLU A 71 3.88 7.50 9.45
CA GLU A 71 4.68 6.90 8.39
C GLU A 71 4.07 5.58 7.92
N ALA A 72 3.65 4.71 8.84
CA ALA A 72 2.98 3.46 8.50
C ALA A 72 1.68 3.70 7.71
N ILE A 73 0.85 4.66 8.13
CA ILE A 73 -0.37 5.06 7.41
C ILE A 73 -0.03 5.57 6.01
N ALA A 74 1.00 6.43 5.88
CA ALA A 74 1.43 6.98 4.60
C ALA A 74 1.93 5.88 3.64
N ILE A 75 2.74 4.94 4.12
CA ILE A 75 3.23 3.81 3.33
C ILE A 75 2.06 2.93 2.88
N LEU A 76 1.20 2.50 3.80
CA LEU A 76 0.07 1.62 3.46
C LEU A 76 -0.88 2.27 2.45
N SER A 77 -1.12 3.58 2.58
CA SER A 77 -1.97 4.34 1.66
C SER A 77 -1.33 4.47 0.28
N ARG A 78 -0.02 4.76 0.22
CA ARG A 78 0.76 4.81 -1.02
C ARG A 78 0.75 3.47 -1.75
N ASP A 79 0.98 2.38 -1.01
CA ASP A 79 1.05 1.04 -1.56
C ASP A 79 -0.32 0.59 -2.11
N ALA A 80 -1.40 0.87 -1.39
CA ALA A 80 -2.76 0.62 -1.87
C ALA A 80 -3.05 1.36 -3.18
N ARG A 81 -2.69 2.65 -3.25
CA ARG A 81 -2.82 3.44 -4.48
C ARG A 81 -2.01 2.83 -5.62
N GLY A 82 -0.77 2.44 -5.37
CA GLY A 82 0.07 1.80 -6.37
C GLY A 82 -0.57 0.52 -6.92
N LEU A 83 -1.08 -0.35 -6.05
CA LEU A 83 -1.77 -1.58 -6.47
C LEU A 83 -3.02 -1.29 -7.31
N LEU A 84 -3.80 -0.26 -6.95
CA LEU A 84 -4.98 0.16 -7.73
C LEU A 84 -4.60 0.70 -9.11
N VAL A 85 -3.53 1.50 -9.21
CA VAL A 85 -3.03 2.03 -10.49
C VAL A 85 -2.51 0.90 -11.38
N ALA A 86 -1.71 -0.02 -10.84
CA ALA A 86 -1.20 -1.16 -11.60
C ALA A 86 -2.33 -2.04 -12.16
N MET A 87 -3.46 -2.16 -11.47
CA MET A 87 -4.62 -2.87 -12.01
C MET A 87 -5.29 -2.14 -13.19
N GLY A 88 -5.25 -0.80 -13.21
CA GLY A 88 -5.74 0.00 -14.33
C GLY A 88 -4.85 -0.04 -15.57
N GLU A 89 -3.54 -0.31 -15.39
CA GLU A 89 -2.56 -0.44 -16.48
C GLU A 89 -2.46 -1.87 -17.06
N VAL A 90 -3.01 -2.88 -16.37
CA VAL A 90 -3.05 -4.29 -16.81
C VAL A 90 -4.31 -4.59 -17.65
N GLY A 91 -4.94 -3.56 -18.22
CA GLY A 91 -6.17 -3.63 -19.03
C GLY A 91 -5.94 -3.55 -20.53
#